data_AF-A0A972ZAN0-F1
#
_entry.id   AF-A0A972ZAN0-F1
#
_cell.length_a   1.000
_cell.length_b   1.000
_cell.length_c   1.000
_cell.angle_alpha   90.00
_cell.angle_beta   90.00
_cell.angle_gamma   90.00
#
_symmetry.space_group_name_H-M   'P 1'
#
loop_
_entity.id
_entity.type
_entity.pdbx_description
1 polymer ?
#
loop_
_entity_poly.entity_id
_entity_poly.type
_entity_poly.pdbx_seq_one_letter_code
_entity_poly.pdbx_strand_id
1 'polypeptide(L)'
;MSTRRIATIAATAACSAALLIPIGATAVSAHPGHGLGRAHISADACNSNADAQEVLRQAIKEAKQTFRAETKDDRQAFRQAKKAAKQERRDAVAAATTVEEKQEARAAYRVALKAAKAAKRAAVAEPKAAAKATIEAAKAVCDAA
;
A
#
# COMPACT_ATOMS: atom_id res chain seq x y z
N MET A 1 49.21 -24.58 30.84
CA MET A 1 48.33 -23.45 30.43
C MET A 1 48.17 -23.54 28.91
N SER A 2 47.16 -24.23 28.37
CA SER A 2 45.89 -23.68 27.86
C SER A 2 46.08 -22.29 27.23
N THR A 3 46.02 -22.10 25.91
CA THR A 3 44.81 -22.12 25.03
C THR A 3 45.27 -22.23 23.56
N ARG A 4 44.83 -23.20 22.72
CA ARG A 4 43.63 -23.17 21.82
C ARG A 4 43.39 -21.76 21.22
N ARG A 5 43.16 -21.51 19.93
CA ARG A 5 42.79 -22.32 18.76
C ARG A 5 42.53 -21.33 17.59
N ILE A 6 42.59 -21.86 16.36
CA ILE A 6 41.76 -21.50 15.19
C ILE A 6 42.15 -20.24 14.39
N ALA A 7 42.67 -20.53 13.19
CA ALA A 7 42.64 -19.69 12.01
C ALA A 7 41.19 -19.42 11.60
N THR A 8 40.83 -18.15 11.41
CA THR A 8 39.57 -17.75 10.80
C THR A 8 39.89 -17.00 9.52
N ILE A 9 39.81 -17.71 8.41
CA ILE A 9 39.72 -17.13 7.07
C ILE A 9 38.41 -16.33 7.04
N ALA A 10 38.53 -15.01 7.08
CA ALA A 10 37.42 -14.11 6.80
C ALA A 10 37.13 -14.21 5.30
N ALA A 11 36.17 -15.06 4.94
CA ALA A 11 35.63 -15.12 3.60
C ALA A 11 34.92 -13.79 3.29
N THR A 12 35.56 -13.01 2.43
CA THR A 12 34.95 -11.92 1.69
C THR A 12 33.83 -12.47 0.80
N ALA A 13 32.59 -12.05 1.09
CA ALA A 13 31.52 -12.00 0.11
C ALA A 13 30.70 -10.72 0.37
N ALA A 14 31.37 -9.57 0.24
CA ALA A 14 30.70 -8.29 0.06
C ALA A 14 30.06 -8.32 -1.34
N CYS A 15 28.81 -8.79 -1.41
CA CYS A 15 28.02 -8.67 -2.61
C CYS A 15 27.66 -7.20 -2.81
N SER A 16 28.43 -6.57 -3.69
CA SER A 16 28.13 -5.33 -4.39
C SER A 16 26.76 -5.40 -5.05
N ALA A 17 25.73 -4.91 -4.37
CA ALA A 17 24.55 -4.36 -5.03
C ALA A 17 24.69 -2.84 -5.01
N ALA A 18 25.33 -2.34 -6.05
CA ALA A 18 25.50 -0.93 -6.32
C ALA A 18 24.14 -0.21 -6.28
N LEU A 19 24.06 0.80 -5.42
CA LEU A 19 23.61 2.15 -5.74
C LEU A 19 22.78 2.27 -7.04
N LEU A 20 21.48 2.05 -6.92
CA LEU A 20 20.48 2.71 -7.74
C LEU A 20 19.38 3.20 -6.79
N ILE A 21 19.76 4.21 -6.01
CA ILE A 21 18.79 5.17 -5.47
C ILE A 21 18.46 6.06 -6.67
N PRO A 22 17.23 6.11 -7.19
CA PRO A 22 16.81 7.32 -7.86
C PRO A 22 16.64 8.36 -6.75
N ILE A 23 17.69 9.14 -6.51
CA ILE A 23 17.56 10.48 -5.94
C ILE A 23 16.84 11.26 -7.03
N GLY A 24 15.51 11.21 -6.97
CA GLY A 24 14.59 11.87 -7.88
C GLY A 24 13.57 12.65 -7.08
N ALA A 25 14.05 13.51 -6.17
CA ALA A 25 13.26 14.66 -5.74
C ALA A 25 13.12 15.59 -6.96
N THR A 26 12.10 15.34 -7.77
CA THR A 26 11.59 16.32 -8.74
C THR A 26 10.09 16.41 -8.50
N ALA A 27 9.70 17.51 -7.87
CA ALA A 27 8.34 18.00 -7.97
C ALA A 27 8.10 18.33 -9.44
N VAL A 28 7.38 17.46 -10.15
CA VAL A 28 6.77 17.80 -11.43
C VAL A 28 5.28 17.98 -11.18
N SER A 29 4.94 19.26 -11.08
CA SER A 29 3.62 19.81 -11.31
C SER A 29 3.06 19.34 -12.67
N ALA A 30 1.74 19.13 -12.65
CA ALA A 30 0.82 19.13 -13.79
C ALA A 30 0.94 18.00 -14.82
N HIS A 31 -0.03 17.08 -14.76
CA HIS A 31 -0.82 16.79 -15.96
C HIS A 31 -2.30 17.16 -15.73
N PRO A 32 -2.89 17.94 -16.64
CA PRO A 32 -4.28 18.37 -16.61
C PRO A 32 -5.20 17.33 -17.26
N GLY A 33 -6.44 17.25 -16.77
CA GLY A 33 -7.55 16.61 -17.47
C GLY A 33 -7.68 15.11 -17.20
N HIS A 34 -8.53 14.76 -16.23
CA HIS A 34 -9.91 14.38 -16.50
C HIS A 34 -10.73 14.80 -15.29
N GLY A 35 -11.70 15.69 -15.50
CA GLY A 35 -12.58 16.17 -14.45
C GLY A 35 -13.33 15.02 -13.80
N LEU A 36 -12.91 14.65 -12.60
CA LEU A 36 -13.74 13.90 -11.66
C LEU A 36 -13.88 14.83 -10.47
N GLY A 37 -15.07 15.39 -10.38
CA GLY A 37 -15.40 16.55 -9.57
C GLY A 37 -14.79 16.46 -8.18
N ARG A 38 -13.97 17.47 -7.86
CA ARG A 38 -13.92 17.96 -6.49
C ARG A 38 -15.37 18.29 -6.16
N ALA A 39 -16.03 17.43 -5.38
CA ALA A 39 -17.43 17.62 -5.02
C ALA A 39 -17.58 19.03 -4.45
N HIS A 40 -18.16 19.92 -5.26
CA HIS A 40 -18.51 21.26 -4.84
C HIS A 40 -19.79 21.07 -4.03
N ILE A 41 -19.63 20.72 -2.75
CA ILE A 41 -20.75 20.65 -1.82
C ILE A 41 -21.18 22.11 -1.61
N SER A 42 -22.17 22.55 -2.39
CA SER A 42 -22.75 23.88 -2.24
C SER A 42 -23.60 23.92 -0.97
N ALA A 43 -23.44 24.98 -0.19
CA ALA A 43 -24.24 25.23 1.01
C ALA A 43 -25.75 25.30 0.70
N ASP A 44 -26.12 25.67 -0.54
CA ASP A 44 -27.52 25.77 -1.00
C ASP A 44 -28.26 24.42 -1.09
N ALA A 45 -27.56 23.29 -0.97
CA ALA A 45 -28.18 21.96 -1.14
C ALA A 45 -28.86 21.40 0.13
N CYS A 46 -28.80 22.11 1.27
CA CYS A 46 -29.33 21.62 2.54
C CYS A 46 -30.47 22.51 3.08
N ASN A 47 -31.51 22.78 2.27
CA ASN A 47 -32.68 23.53 2.75
C ASN A 47 -33.68 22.67 3.54
N SER A 48 -33.49 21.34 3.60
CA SER A 48 -34.28 20.42 4.42
C SER A 48 -33.45 19.22 4.90
N ASN A 49 -33.86 18.59 6.00
CA ASN A 49 -33.24 17.36 6.52
C ASN A 49 -33.18 16.22 5.49
N ALA A 50 -34.15 16.15 4.57
CA ALA A 50 -34.19 15.13 3.52
C ALA A 50 -33.14 15.40 2.43
N ASP A 51 -32.97 16.67 2.05
CA ASP A 51 -31.98 17.08 1.05
C ASP A 51 -30.55 16.93 1.59
N ALA A 52 -30.32 17.29 2.86
CA ALA A 52 -29.04 17.06 3.54
C ALA A 52 -28.69 15.56 3.58
N GLN A 53 -29.67 14.70 3.85
CA GLN A 53 -29.43 13.25 3.88
C GLN A 53 -29.08 12.69 2.49
N GLU A 54 -29.69 13.19 1.41
CA GLU A 54 -29.34 12.81 0.04
C GLU A 54 -27.94 13.30 -0.37
N VAL A 55 -27.57 14.53 0.00
CA VAL A 55 -26.21 15.07 -0.21
C VAL A 55 -25.17 14.20 0.49
N LEU A 56 -25.40 13.83 1.75
CA LEU A 56 -24.51 12.93 2.48
C LEU A 56 -24.41 11.54 1.82
N ARG A 57 -25.53 10.97 1.38
CA ARG A 57 -25.54 9.68 0.66
C ARG A 57 -24.71 9.75 -0.62
N GLN A 58 -24.87 10.82 -1.39
CA GLN A 58 -24.14 11.02 -2.63
C GLN A 58 -22.64 11.21 -2.38
N ALA A 59 -22.25 12.03 -1.40
CA ALA A 59 -20.86 12.21 -1.01
C ALA A 59 -20.19 10.90 -0.56
N ILE A 60 -20.91 10.06 0.20
CA ILE A 60 -20.42 8.72 0.59
C ILE A 60 -20.24 7.82 -0.64
N LYS A 61 -21.17 7.87 -1.61
CA LYS A 61 -21.10 7.08 -2.84
C LYS A 61 -19.89 7.48 -3.67
N GLU A 62 -19.68 8.77 -3.90
CA GLU A 62 -18.55 9.32 -4.65
C GLU A 62 -17.22 9.01 -3.96
N ALA A 63 -17.10 9.29 -2.66
CA ALA A 63 -15.89 8.97 -1.90
C ALA A 63 -15.52 7.48 -1.97
N LYS A 64 -16.52 6.58 -1.93
CA LYS A 64 -16.31 5.14 -2.12
C LYS A 64 -15.87 4.78 -3.55
N GLN A 65 -16.44 5.42 -4.57
CA GLN A 65 -16.08 5.18 -5.97
C GLN A 65 -14.66 5.64 -6.25
N THR A 66 -14.30 6.86 -5.82
CA THR A 66 -12.94 7.41 -5.94
C THR A 66 -11.93 6.53 -5.22
N PHE A 67 -12.17 6.18 -3.95
CA PHE A 67 -11.30 5.26 -3.20
C PHE A 67 -11.11 3.91 -3.89
N ARG A 68 -12.17 3.36 -4.51
CA ARG A 68 -12.09 2.10 -5.25
C ARG A 68 -11.27 2.25 -6.52
N ALA A 69 -11.42 3.35 -7.25
CA ALA A 69 -10.67 3.62 -8.46
C ALA A 69 -9.17 3.78 -8.14
N GLU A 70 -8.84 4.65 -7.19
CA GLU A 70 -7.47 4.94 -6.78
C GLU A 70 -6.74 3.71 -6.22
N THR A 71 -7.42 2.89 -5.41
CA THR A 71 -6.77 1.72 -4.77
C THR A 71 -6.91 0.42 -5.56
N LYS A 72 -7.47 0.45 -6.78
CA LYS A 72 -7.70 -0.75 -7.59
C LYS A 72 -6.38 -1.45 -7.91
N ASP A 73 -5.44 -0.70 -8.44
CA ASP A 73 -4.18 -1.24 -8.95
C ASP A 73 -3.27 -1.69 -7.82
N ASP A 74 -3.25 -0.97 -6.69
CA ASP A 74 -2.51 -1.40 -5.48
C ASP A 74 -3.02 -2.74 -4.93
N ARG A 75 -4.33 -2.95 -4.95
CA ARG A 75 -4.93 -4.23 -4.53
C ARG A 75 -4.55 -5.33 -5.51
N GLN A 76 -4.48 -5.04 -6.80
CA GLN A 76 -4.05 -5.98 -7.83
C GLN A 76 -2.56 -6.32 -7.67
N ALA A 77 -1.70 -5.31 -7.51
CA ALA A 77 -0.27 -5.45 -7.25
C ALA A 77 -0.02 -6.32 -6.01
N PHE A 78 -0.74 -6.10 -4.91
CA PHE A 78 -0.66 -6.95 -3.72
C PHE A 78 -1.04 -8.41 -3.99
N ARG A 79 -2.10 -8.65 -4.78
CA ARG A 79 -2.51 -10.02 -5.16
C ARG A 79 -1.44 -10.72 -5.99
N GLN A 80 -0.84 -10.00 -6.94
CA GLN A 80 0.23 -10.51 -7.78
C GLN A 80 1.49 -10.81 -6.96
N ALA A 81 1.95 -9.86 -6.14
CA ALA A 81 3.09 -10.03 -5.25
C ALA A 81 2.90 -11.23 -4.30
N LYS A 82 1.69 -11.39 -3.74
CA LYS A 82 1.35 -12.57 -2.91
C LYS A 82 1.42 -13.87 -3.70
N LYS A 83 0.95 -13.88 -4.95
CA LYS A 83 0.99 -15.07 -5.83
C LYS A 83 2.44 -15.44 -6.17
N ALA A 84 3.25 -14.45 -6.55
CA ALA A 84 4.67 -14.61 -6.83
C ALA A 84 5.43 -15.17 -5.61
N ALA A 85 5.33 -14.50 -4.46
CA ALA A 85 6.00 -14.96 -3.23
C ALA A 85 5.56 -16.39 -2.81
N LYS A 86 4.29 -16.74 -3.02
CA LYS A 86 3.80 -18.10 -2.75
C LYS A 86 4.43 -19.12 -3.70
N GLN A 87 4.59 -18.76 -4.97
CA GLN A 87 5.21 -19.61 -5.97
C GLN A 87 6.70 -19.79 -5.70
N GLU A 88 7.44 -18.69 -5.49
CA GLU A 88 8.85 -18.69 -5.09
C GLU A 88 9.11 -19.59 -3.88
N ARG A 89 8.26 -19.49 -2.85
CA ARG A 89 8.34 -20.37 -1.67
C ARG A 89 8.15 -21.84 -2.03
N ARG A 90 7.22 -22.19 -2.93
CA ARG A 90 7.01 -23.59 -3.33
C ARG A 90 8.23 -24.11 -4.06
N ASP A 91 8.77 -23.33 -4.98
CA ASP A 91 9.91 -23.71 -5.80
C ASP A 91 11.17 -23.84 -4.93
N ALA A 92 11.42 -22.90 -4.02
CA ALA A 92 12.51 -22.97 -3.05
C ALA A 92 12.39 -24.18 -2.09
N VAL A 93 11.19 -24.49 -1.61
CA VAL A 93 10.96 -25.68 -0.75
C VAL A 93 11.13 -26.98 -1.52
N ALA A 94 10.78 -27.01 -2.82
CA ALA A 94 10.96 -28.18 -3.68
C ALA A 94 12.44 -28.40 -4.03
N ALA A 95 13.21 -27.33 -4.21
CA ALA A 95 14.64 -27.39 -4.47
C ALA A 95 15.48 -27.69 -3.20
N ALA A 96 14.94 -27.40 -2.01
CA ALA A 96 15.63 -27.58 -0.75
C ALA A 96 15.87 -29.06 -0.41
N THR A 97 17.12 -29.37 -0.08
CA THR A 97 17.60 -30.71 0.27
C THR A 97 17.55 -30.95 1.77
N THR A 98 17.75 -29.91 2.58
CA THR A 98 17.76 -29.99 4.04
C THR A 98 16.48 -29.47 4.67
N VAL A 99 16.32 -29.69 5.97
CA VAL A 99 15.18 -29.14 6.74
C VAL A 99 15.39 -27.64 6.96
N GLU A 100 16.63 -27.23 7.19
CA GLU A 100 17.08 -25.85 7.40
C GLU A 100 16.72 -24.98 6.20
N GLU A 101 17.10 -25.39 4.99
CA GLU A 101 16.77 -24.68 3.74
C GLU A 101 15.25 -24.52 3.54
N LYS A 102 14.47 -25.54 3.90
CA LYS A 102 13.00 -25.46 3.85
C LYS A 102 12.44 -24.45 4.86
N GLN A 103 13.05 -24.33 6.03
CA GLN A 103 12.67 -23.34 7.04
C GLN A 103 13.03 -21.93 6.58
N GLU A 104 14.20 -21.75 5.97
CA GLU A 104 14.64 -20.48 5.39
C GLU A 104 13.71 -20.02 4.28
N ALA A 105 13.34 -20.89 3.33
CA ALA A 105 12.37 -20.57 2.29
C ALA A 105 11.01 -20.12 2.86
N ARG A 106 10.56 -20.75 3.96
CA ARG A 106 9.33 -20.35 4.67
C ARG A 106 9.50 -19.02 5.39
N ALA A 107 10.66 -18.76 5.98
CA ALA A 107 10.98 -17.50 6.65
C ALA A 107 11.02 -16.34 5.65
N ALA A 108 11.72 -16.52 4.52
CA ALA A 108 11.78 -15.56 3.42
C ALA A 108 10.37 -15.20 2.90
N TYR A 109 9.50 -16.19 2.69
CA TYR A 109 8.11 -15.96 2.34
C TYR A 109 7.34 -15.11 3.36
N ARG A 110 7.55 -15.33 4.66
CA ARG A 110 6.90 -14.53 5.70
C ARG A 110 7.38 -13.08 5.67
N VAL A 111 8.68 -12.86 5.44
CA VAL A 111 9.26 -11.52 5.30
C VAL A 111 8.68 -10.82 4.07
N ALA A 112 8.70 -11.46 2.90
CA ALA A 112 8.12 -10.93 1.67
C ALA A 112 6.63 -10.59 1.82
N LEU A 113 5.85 -11.46 2.47
CA LEU A 113 4.43 -11.21 2.74
C LEU A 113 4.21 -10.03 3.70
N LYS A 114 5.06 -9.87 4.72
CA LYS A 114 4.99 -8.71 5.63
C LYS A 114 5.29 -7.42 4.87
N ALA A 115 6.34 -7.40 4.04
CA ALA A 115 6.69 -6.25 3.21
C ALA A 115 5.56 -5.89 2.24
N ALA A 116 5.00 -6.85 1.51
CA ALA A 116 3.88 -6.62 0.59
C ALA A 116 2.63 -6.08 1.31
N LYS A 117 2.35 -6.56 2.54
CA LYS A 117 1.24 -6.01 3.36
C LYS A 117 1.51 -4.58 3.80
N ALA A 118 2.75 -4.25 4.18
CA ALA A 118 3.13 -2.91 4.56
C ALA A 118 3.00 -1.94 3.37
N ALA A 119 3.53 -2.31 2.21
CA ALA A 119 3.38 -1.54 0.97
C ALA A 119 1.90 -1.29 0.62
N LYS A 120 1.07 -2.35 0.64
CA LYS A 120 -0.38 -2.20 0.42
C LYS A 120 -1.02 -1.22 1.43
N ARG A 121 -0.65 -1.31 2.71
CA ARG A 121 -1.20 -0.41 3.75
C ARG A 121 -0.80 1.03 3.52
N ALA A 122 0.44 1.29 3.14
CA ALA A 122 0.91 2.63 2.80
C ALA A 122 0.17 3.19 1.59
N ALA A 123 0.06 2.40 0.51
CA ALA A 123 -0.61 2.82 -0.72
C ALA A 123 -2.10 3.17 -0.52
N VAL A 124 -2.81 2.43 0.36
CA VAL A 124 -4.23 2.73 0.64
C VAL A 124 -4.43 3.74 1.77
N ALA A 125 -3.39 4.24 2.43
CA ALA A 125 -3.52 5.13 3.58
C ALA A 125 -4.06 6.50 3.18
N GLU A 126 -3.44 7.14 2.19
CA GLU A 126 -3.84 8.46 1.71
C GLU A 126 -5.23 8.44 1.05
N PRO A 127 -5.55 7.53 0.10
CA PRO A 127 -6.89 7.44 -0.48
C PRO A 127 -7.97 7.20 0.58
N LYS A 128 -7.66 6.42 1.63
CA LYS A 128 -8.59 6.18 2.73
C LYS A 128 -8.80 7.44 3.58
N ALA A 129 -7.73 8.18 3.85
CA ALA A 129 -7.80 9.44 4.59
C ALA A 129 -8.59 10.48 3.81
N ALA A 130 -8.35 10.60 2.50
CA ALA A 130 -9.09 11.49 1.60
C ALA A 130 -10.59 11.15 1.57
N ALA A 131 -10.94 9.87 1.36
CA ALA A 131 -12.34 9.45 1.37
C ALA A 131 -13.03 9.71 2.72
N LYS A 132 -12.30 9.53 3.83
CA LYS A 132 -12.82 9.84 5.18
C LYS A 132 -13.07 11.35 5.33
N ALA A 133 -12.11 12.19 4.92
CA ALA A 133 -12.22 13.64 5.00
C ALA A 133 -13.41 14.16 4.17
N THR A 134 -13.64 13.63 2.96
CA THR A 134 -14.81 13.98 2.14
C THR A 134 -16.12 13.66 2.83
N ILE A 135 -16.22 12.50 3.49
CA ILE A 135 -17.42 12.10 4.22
C ILE A 135 -17.63 12.98 5.46
N GLU A 136 -16.57 13.30 6.19
CA GLU A 136 -16.65 14.18 7.36
C GLU A 136 -17.02 15.62 6.97
N ALA A 137 -16.49 16.14 5.87
CA ALA A 137 -16.88 17.43 5.32
C ALA A 137 -18.37 17.45 4.92
N ALA A 138 -18.85 16.41 4.23
CA ALA A 138 -20.26 16.30 3.85
C ALA A 138 -21.18 16.25 5.08
N LYS A 139 -20.80 15.52 6.13
CA LYS A 139 -21.53 15.51 7.41
C LYS A 139 -21.59 16.89 8.04
N ALA A 140 -20.45 17.59 8.11
CA ALA A 140 -20.38 18.92 8.72
C ALA A 140 -21.28 19.94 8.01
N VAL A 141 -21.42 19.84 6.67
CA VAL A 141 -22.37 20.68 5.93
C VAL A 141 -23.82 20.32 6.27
N CYS A 142 -24.14 19.03 6.40
CA CYS A 142 -25.49 18.59 6.76
C CYS A 142 -25.87 18.94 8.21
N ASP A 143 -24.92 18.89 9.14
CA ASP A 143 -25.16 19.21 10.56
C ASP A 143 -25.27 20.73 10.82
N ALA A 144 -24.81 21.56 9.88
CA ALA A 144 -24.84 23.03 9.96
C ALA A 144 -26.06 23.68 9.28
N ALA A 145 -26.93 22.87 8.68
CA ALA A 145 -28.11 23.28 7.92
C ALA A 145 -29.41 22.92 8.65
#